data_AF-A0A4Y7RTU3-F1
#
_entry.id   AF-A0A4Y7RTU3-F1
#
_cell.length_a   1.000
_cell.length_b   1.000
_cell.length_c   1.000
_cell.angle_alpha   90.00
_cell.angle_beta   90.00
_cell.angle_gamma   90.00
#
_symmetry.space_group_name_H-M   'P 1'
#
loop_
_entity.id
_entity.type
_entity.pdbx_description
1 polymer ?
#
loop_
_entity_poly.entity_id
_entity_poly.type
_entity_poly.pdbx_seq_one_letter_code
_entity_poly.pdbx_strand_id
1 'polypeptide(L)' 'MDCHKEANKKKCTCTYEPCSRKGLCCECISYHRQNGEAPGCLFPPAVEKTYDRSLRRLARCY' A
#
# COMPACT_ATOMS: atom_id res chain seq x y z
N MET A 1 19.99 2.84 5.73
CA MET A 1 19.21 3.22 4.52
C MET A 1 18.30 4.35 4.94
N ASP A 2 18.43 5.51 4.32
CA ASP A 2 17.67 6.71 4.70
C ASP A 2 16.23 6.60 4.18
N CYS A 3 15.24 6.71 5.06
CA CYS A 3 13.83 6.58 4.69
C CYS A 3 13.19 7.97 4.58
N HIS A 4 12.72 8.32 3.38
CA HIS A 4 11.99 9.57 3.14
C HIS A 4 10.52 9.51 3.61
N LYS A 5 10.28 9.09 4.86
CA LYS A 5 8.95 8.78 5.42
C LYS A 5 7.92 9.88 5.17
N GLU A 6 8.26 11.12 5.51
CA GLU A 6 7.32 12.25 5.38
C GLU A 6 6.98 12.59 3.93
N ALA A 7 7.94 12.48 3.01
CA ALA A 7 7.68 12.65 1.58
C ALA A 7 6.83 11.51 1.02
N ASN A 8 7.10 10.26 1.44
CA ASN A 8 6.33 9.09 1.05
C ASN A 8 4.90 9.13 1.60
N LYS A 9 4.71 9.63 2.82
CA LYS A 9 3.39 9.76 3.45
C LYS A 9 2.44 10.63 2.63
N LYS A 10 2.95 11.70 2.00
CA LYS A 10 2.18 12.56 1.08
C LYS A 10 1.70 11.82 -0.19
N LYS A 11 2.40 10.78 -0.61
CA LYS A 11 2.07 9.96 -1.79
C LYS A 11 1.35 8.66 -1.44
N CYS A 12 1.23 8.34 -0.16
CA CYS A 12 0.61 7.10 0.28
C CYS A 12 -0.92 7.21 0.16
N THR A 13 -1.53 6.36 -0.66
CA THR A 13 -2.98 6.32 -0.87
C THR A 13 -3.67 5.20 -0.08
N CYS A 14 -2.95 4.54 0.85
CA CYS A 14 -3.52 3.51 1.72
C CYS A 14 -4.74 4.07 2.46
N THR A 15 -5.91 3.49 2.19
CA THR A 15 -7.20 3.92 2.74
C THR A 15 -7.45 3.41 4.15
N TYR A 16 -6.66 2.43 4.61
CA TYR A 16 -6.80 1.90 5.96
C TYR A 16 -6.30 2.89 7.01
N GLU A 17 -7.17 3.24 7.94
CA GLU A 17 -6.88 4.00 9.15
C GLU A 17 -7.24 3.11 10.35
N PRO A 18 -6.33 2.85 11.31
CA PRO A 18 -5.10 3.57 11.62
C PRO A 18 -3.79 2.87 11.15
N CYS A 19 -3.47 2.93 9.85
CA CYS A 19 -2.26 2.27 9.33
C CYS A 19 -0.96 2.89 9.87
N SER A 20 -0.24 2.16 10.72
CA SER A 20 1.04 2.57 11.31
C SER A 20 2.21 2.64 10.32
N ARG A 21 2.07 2.02 9.14
CA ARG A 21 3.13 1.88 8.11
C ARG A 21 3.09 2.97 7.03
N LYS A 22 2.20 3.95 7.12
CA LYS A 22 2.09 5.04 6.13
C LYS A 22 3.43 5.78 5.99
N GLY A 23 3.97 5.81 4.77
CA GLY A 23 5.27 6.39 4.43
C GLY A 23 6.49 5.49 4.66
N LEU A 24 6.33 4.36 5.36
CA LEU A 24 7.37 3.36 5.62
C LEU A 24 7.33 2.26 4.55
N CYS A 25 7.73 2.58 3.32
CA CYS A 25 7.50 1.71 2.16
C CYS A 25 8.10 0.30 2.30
N CYS A 26 9.30 0.15 2.86
CA CYS A 26 9.93 -1.15 3.06
C CYS A 26 9.12 -2.03 4.03
N GLU A 27 8.63 -1.46 5.13
CA GLU A 27 7.79 -2.16 6.10
C GLU A 27 6.41 -2.49 5.51
N CYS A 28 5.84 -1.56 4.75
CA CYS A 28 4.56 -1.74 4.06
C CYS A 28 4.61 -2.92 3.06
N ILE A 29 5.64 -2.96 2.22
CA ILE A 29 5.87 -4.06 1.27
C ILE A 29 6.08 -5.38 2.01
N SER A 30 6.93 -5.40 3.04
CA SER A 30 7.20 -6.61 3.81
C SER A 30 5.91 -7.18 4.42
N TYR A 31 5.09 -6.32 5.02
CA TYR A 31 3.81 -6.70 5.62
C TYR A 31 2.83 -7.27 4.60
N HIS A 32 2.54 -6.54 3.52
CA HIS A 32 1.55 -7.00 2.53
C HIS A 32 2.03 -8.25 1.78
N ARG A 33 3.33 -8.36 1.47
CA ARG A 33 3.89 -9.57 0.85
C ARG A 33 3.64 -10.82 1.68
N GLN A 34 3.77 -10.74 3.01
CA GLN A 34 3.50 -11.88 3.90
C GLN A 34 2.03 -12.33 3.86
N ASN A 35 1.12 -11.43 3.50
CA ASN A 35 -0.31 -11.71 3.35
C ASN A 35 -0.72 -12.05 1.91
N GLY A 36 0.21 -12.15 0.96
CA GLY A 36 -0.12 -12.34 -0.47
C GLY A 36 -0.79 -11.11 -1.11
N GLU A 37 -0.52 -9.93 -0.56
CA GLU A 37 -1.10 -8.66 -0.95
C GLU A 37 -0.04 -7.69 -1.51
N ALA A 38 -0.51 -6.62 -2.13
CA ALA A 38 0.28 -5.46 -2.49
C ALA A 38 -0.06 -4.24 -1.61
N PRO A 39 0.89 -3.29 -1.43
CA PRO A 39 0.59 -1.99 -0.83
C PRO A 39 -0.54 -1.26 -1.54
N GLY A 40 -1.40 -0.60 -0.77
CA GLY A 40 -2.53 0.16 -1.31
C GLY A 40 -2.16 1.27 -2.30
N CYS A 41 -0.94 1.80 -2.20
CA CYS A 41 -0.42 2.79 -3.15
C CYS A 41 -0.16 2.27 -4.57
N LEU A 42 -0.28 0.96 -4.78
CA LEU A 42 -0.18 0.35 -6.11
C LEU A 42 -1.54 0.18 -6.79
N PHE A 43 -2.65 0.50 -6.12
CA PHE A 43 -3.99 0.34 -6.66
C PHE A 43 -4.60 1.70 -7.05
N PRO A 44 -5.49 1.73 -8.07
CA PRO A 44 -6.33 2.90 -8.32
C PRO A 44 -7.15 3.27 -7.08
N PRO A 45 -7.40 4.57 -6.80
CA PRO A 45 -8.08 5.00 -5.56
C PRO A 45 -9.44 4.35 -5.32
N ALA A 46 -10.20 4.10 -6.38
CA ALA A 46 -11.49 3.41 -6.29
C ALA A 46 -11.34 1.94 -5.88
N VAL A 47 -10.27 1.28 -6.32
CA VAL A 47 -9.99 -0.13 -6.00
C VAL A 47 -9.47 -0.26 -4.57
N GLU A 48 -8.53 0.59 -4.16
CA GLU A 48 -7.97 0.56 -2.80
C GLU A 48 -9.04 0.79 -1.71
N LYS A 49 -10.11 1.53 -2.03
CA LYS A 49 -11.28 1.70 -1.13
C LYS A 49 -12.09 0.42 -0.91
N THR A 50 -11.94 -0.59 -1.78
CA THR A 50 -12.61 -1.90 -1.63
C THR A 50 -11.85 -2.84 -0.71
N TYR A 51 -10.61 -2.49 -0.33
CA TYR A 51 -9.71 -3.29 0.51
C TYR A 51 -9.29 -4.65 -0.07
N ASP A 52 -9.69 -5.02 -1.29
CA ASP A 52 -9.12 -6.17 -2.00
C ASP A 52 -7.72 -5.82 -2.50
N ARG A 53 -6.73 -6.07 -1.63
CA ARG A 53 -5.31 -5.84 -1.91
C ARG A 53 -4.60 -7.07 -2.47
N SER A 54 -5.35 -8.07 -2.96
CA SER A 54 -4.76 -9.27 -3.53
C SER A 54 -3.94 -8.95 -4.78
N LEU A 55 -2.84 -9.70 -5.00
CA LEU A 55 -2.05 -9.56 -6.23
C LEU A 55 -2.88 -9.83 -7.50
N ARG A 56 -3.89 -10.71 -7.41
CA ARG A 56 -4.84 -10.95 -8.50
C ARG A 56 -5.67 -9.70 -8.81
N ARG A 57 -6.12 -8.96 -7.79
CA ARG A 57 -6.84 -7.71 -8.00
C ARG A 57 -5.95 -6.66 -8.66
N LEU A 58 -4.70 -6.57 -8.20
CA LEU A 58 -3.70 -5.67 -8.78
C LEU A 58 -3.47 -5.95 -10.27
N ALA A 59 -3.29 -7.22 -10.64
CA ALA A 59 -3.10 -7.67 -12.02
C ALA A 59 -4.33 -7.46 -12.93
N ARG A 60 -5.49 -7.11 -12.37
CA ARG A 60 -6.69 -6.73 -13.17
C ARG A 60 -6.83 -5.22 -13.33
N CYS A 61 -6.04 -4.43 -12.61
CA CYS A 61 -6.05 -2.97 -12.72
C CYS A 61 -5.22 -2.47 -13.91
N TYR A 62 -4.32 -3.31 -14.43
CA TYR A 62 -3.30 -3.02 -15.44
C TYR A 62 -3.16 -4.22 -16.37
#